data_AF-A0A927SAT7-F1
#
_entry.id   AF-A0A927SAT7-F1
#
_cell.length_a   1.000
_cell.length_b   1.000
_cell.length_c   1.000
_cell.angle_alpha   90.00
_cell.angle_beta   90.00
_cell.angle_gamma   90.00
#
_symmetry.space_group_name_H-M   'P 1'
#
loop_
_entity.id
_entity.type
_entity.pdbx_description
1 polymer ?
#
loop_
_entity_poly.entity_id
_entity_poly.type
_entity_poly.pdbx_seq_one_letter_code
_entity_poly.pdbx_strand_id
1 'polypeptide(L)'
;MDKIIFEQLARELLPGLYRLAMSILRSSADSEDAVMHALENAWAARDKIRVGSEKSYIAKIVINECRNIQRMRQRMRPADEIAESAYTPHGLLGERHF
;
A
#
# COMPACT_ATOMS: atom_id res chain seq x y z
N MET A 1 -24.13 -3.21 1.47
CA MET A 1 -23.93 -3.56 2.91
C MET A 1 -24.56 -2.47 3.77
N ASP A 2 -25.20 -2.81 4.89
CA ASP A 2 -25.77 -1.83 5.83
C ASP A 2 -24.69 -1.07 6.62
N LYS A 3 -24.97 0.17 7.04
CA LYS A 3 -24.02 1.04 7.76
C LYS A 3 -23.60 0.46 9.11
N ILE A 4 -24.54 -0.06 9.89
CA ILE A 4 -24.25 -0.58 11.23
C ILE A 4 -23.35 -1.82 11.12
N ILE A 5 -23.64 -2.69 10.15
CA ILE A 5 -22.83 -3.88 9.87
C ILE A 5 -21.42 -3.47 9.46
N PHE A 6 -21.29 -2.48 8.58
CA PHE A 6 -19.98 -1.99 8.15
C PHE A 6 -19.20 -1.37 9.31
N GLU A 7 -19.82 -0.57 10.16
CA GLU A 7 -19.16 0.04 11.33
C GLU A 7 -18.65 -1.00 12.33
N GLN A 8 -19.42 -2.07 12.56
CA GLN A 8 -19.00 -3.19 13.40
C GLN A 8 -17.80 -3.92 12.80
N LEU A 9 -17.89 -4.25 11.51
CA LEU A 9 -16.80 -4.89 10.77
C LEU A 9 -15.54 -4.02 10.77
N ALA A 10 -15.67 -2.72 10.52
CA ALA A 10 -14.56 -1.78 10.51
C ALA A 10 -13.87 -1.74 11.88
N ARG A 11 -14.64 -1.67 12.96
CA ARG A 11 -14.12 -1.69 14.34
C ARG A 11 -13.36 -2.97 14.65
N GLU A 12 -13.85 -4.12 14.21
CA GLU A 12 -13.20 -5.42 14.39
C GLU A 12 -11.86 -5.49 13.62
N LEU A 13 -11.85 -5.01 12.38
CA LEU A 13 -10.68 -5.11 11.50
C LEU A 13 -9.62 -4.04 11.77
N LEU A 14 -10.00 -2.88 12.32
CA LEU A 14 -9.14 -1.70 12.46
C LEU A 14 -7.76 -2.00 13.07
N PRO A 15 -7.63 -2.72 14.21
CA PRO A 15 -6.31 -2.99 14.80
C PRO A 15 -5.43 -3.88 13.92
N GLY A 16 -6.02 -4.75 13.11
CA GLY A 16 -5.29 -5.60 12.15
C GLY A 16 -4.84 -4.81 10.92
N LEU A 17 -5.72 -3.96 10.39
CA LEU A 17 -5.43 -3.10 9.24
C LEU A 17 -4.36 -2.06 9.57
N TYR A 18 -4.41 -1.47 10.77
CA TYR A 18 -3.39 -0.53 11.24
C TYR A 18 -2.02 -1.20 11.40
N ARG A 19 -1.95 -2.40 11.99
CA ARG A 19 -0.69 -3.17 12.06
C ARG A 19 -0.14 -3.52 10.68
N LEU A 20 -1.02 -3.87 9.75
CA LEU A 20 -0.65 -4.12 8.36
C LEU A 20 -0.05 -2.85 7.72
N ALA A 21 -0.74 -1.71 7.80
CA ALA A 21 -0.25 -0.45 7.27
C ALA A 21 1.09 -0.03 7.92
N MET A 22 1.21 -0.13 9.24
CA MET A 22 2.43 0.15 9.98
C MET A 22 3.63 -0.68 9.51
N SER A 23 3.42 -1.96 9.20
CA SER A 23 4.47 -2.83 8.67
C SER A 23 4.99 -2.40 7.28
N ILE A 24 4.16 -1.70 6.50
CA ILE A 24 4.47 -1.26 5.14
C ILE A 24 5.06 0.16 5.15
N LEU A 25 4.45 1.08 5.89
CA LEU A 25 4.74 2.52 5.83
C LEU A 25 5.75 2.98 6.88
N ARG A 26 5.85 2.26 8.00
CA ARG A 26 6.71 2.58 9.15
C ARG A 26 6.54 4.02 9.65
N SER A 27 5.33 4.58 9.51
CA SER A 27 4.92 5.91 9.94
C SER A 27 3.52 5.79 10.52
N SER A 28 3.33 6.25 11.76
CA SER A 28 2.02 6.20 12.41
C SER A 28 1.00 7.07 11.67
N ALA A 29 1.37 8.30 11.33
CA ALA A 29 0.50 9.26 10.64
C ALA A 29 0.02 8.71 9.30
N ASP A 30 0.94 8.32 8.41
CA ASP A 30 0.59 7.76 7.10
C ASP A 30 -0.20 6.45 7.22
N SER A 31 0.04 5.65 8.27
CA SER A 31 -0.69 4.40 8.48
C SER A 31 -2.11 4.65 8.93
N GLU A 32 -2.35 5.65 9.79
CA GLU A 32 -3.67 6.08 10.18
C GLU A 32 -4.45 6.60 8.97
N ASP A 33 -3.85 7.52 8.21
CA ASP A 33 -4.45 8.08 6.99
C ASP A 33 -4.78 6.99 5.96
N ALA A 34 -3.83 6.08 5.71
CA ALA A 34 -4.05 4.98 4.75
C ALA A 34 -5.22 4.09 5.15
N VAL A 35 -5.37 3.79 6.44
CA VAL A 35 -6.47 2.94 6.93
C VAL A 35 -7.80 3.71 6.88
N MET A 36 -7.81 4.97 7.27
CA MET A 36 -9.03 5.80 7.23
C MET A 36 -9.54 5.96 5.80
N HIS A 37 -8.69 6.38 4.86
CA HIS A 37 -9.05 6.46 3.45
C HIS A 37 -9.48 5.10 2.88
N ALA A 38 -8.84 4.00 3.30
CA ALA A 38 -9.25 2.67 2.85
C ALA A 38 -10.65 2.29 3.35
N LEU A 39 -11.02 2.63 4.58
CA LEU A 39 -12.36 2.40 5.11
C LEU A 39 -13.41 3.28 4.42
N GLU A 40 -13.08 4.55 4.15
CA GLU A 40 -13.94 5.45 3.37
C GLU A 40 -14.19 4.91 1.95
N ASN A 41 -13.12 4.47 1.27
CA ASN A 41 -13.20 3.87 -0.06
C ASN A 41 -13.98 2.55 -0.04
N ALA A 42 -13.76 1.71 0.97
CA ALA A 42 -14.53 0.47 1.15
C ALA A 42 -16.01 0.74 1.41
N TRP A 43 -16.33 1.77 2.20
CA TRP A 43 -17.69 2.22 2.42
C TRP A 43 -18.28 2.74 1.11
N ALA A 44 -17.63 3.64 0.37
CA ALA A 44 -18.16 4.11 -0.91
C ALA A 44 -18.44 2.95 -1.90
N ALA A 45 -17.59 1.92 -1.89
CA ALA A 45 -17.71 0.73 -2.74
C ALA A 45 -18.47 -0.44 -2.08
N ARG A 46 -19.21 -0.23 -0.98
CA ARG A 46 -19.74 -1.33 -0.15
C ARG A 46 -20.63 -2.35 -0.87
N ASP A 47 -21.27 -1.94 -1.97
CA ASP A 47 -22.16 -2.82 -2.76
C ASP A 47 -21.38 -3.79 -3.66
N LYS A 48 -20.08 -3.57 -3.85
CA LYS A 48 -19.18 -4.44 -4.62
C LYS A 48 -18.53 -5.53 -3.76
N ILE A 49 -18.66 -5.43 -2.44
CA ILE A 49 -18.04 -6.36 -1.51
C ILE A 49 -18.84 -7.67 -1.53
N ARG A 50 -18.18 -8.77 -1.91
CA ARG A 50 -18.80 -10.10 -1.89
C ARG A 50 -18.82 -10.63 -0.47
N VAL A 51 -19.93 -11.29 -0.11
CA VAL A 51 -20.09 -11.93 1.20
C VAL A 51 -18.93 -12.90 1.46
N GLY A 52 -18.32 -12.81 2.64
CA GLY A 52 -17.18 -13.62 3.06
C GLY A 52 -15.81 -13.14 2.55
N SER A 53 -15.77 -12.08 1.73
CA SER A 53 -14.52 -11.50 1.21
C SER A 53 -14.15 -10.15 1.83
N GLU A 54 -14.97 -9.64 2.75
CA GLU A 54 -14.94 -8.27 3.27
C GLU A 54 -13.55 -7.90 3.81
N LYS A 55 -13.00 -8.74 4.69
CA LYS A 55 -11.66 -8.55 5.26
C LYS A 55 -10.58 -8.49 4.17
N SER A 56 -10.62 -9.41 3.22
CA SER A 56 -9.65 -9.47 2.12
C SER A 56 -9.76 -8.27 1.18
N TYR A 57 -10.98 -7.78 0.96
CA TYR A 57 -11.26 -6.64 0.11
C TYR A 57 -10.74 -5.36 0.76
N ILE A 58 -11.08 -5.12 2.02
CA ILE A 58 -10.61 -3.94 2.78
C ILE A 58 -9.09 -3.95 2.93
N ALA A 59 -8.49 -5.11 3.25
CA ALA A 59 -7.03 -5.22 3.34
C ALA A 59 -6.33 -4.90 2.01
N LYS A 60 -6.90 -5.30 0.87
CA LYS A 60 -6.38 -4.92 -0.46
C LYS A 60 -6.40 -3.41 -0.67
N ILE A 61 -7.47 -2.72 -0.25
CA ILE A 61 -7.57 -1.26 -0.34
C ILE A 61 -6.48 -0.61 0.53
N VAL A 62 -6.30 -1.05 1.78
CA VAL A 62 -5.22 -0.55 2.67
C VAL A 62 -3.85 -0.70 2.02
N ILE A 63 -3.55 -1.86 1.44
CA ILE A 63 -2.27 -2.10 0.75
C ILE A 63 -2.11 -1.15 -0.45
N ASN A 64 -3.18 -0.88 -1.19
CA ASN A 64 -3.13 0.05 -2.32
C ASN A 64 -2.89 1.49 -1.86
N GLU A 65 -3.51 1.92 -0.77
CA GLU A 65 -3.24 3.25 -0.16
C GLU A 65 -1.80 3.36 0.33
N CYS A 66 -1.27 2.31 0.98
CA CYS A 66 0.13 2.29 1.38
C CYS A 66 1.08 2.43 0.16
N ARG A 67 0.76 1.76 -0.95
CA ARG A 67 1.52 1.88 -2.21
C ARG A 67 1.38 3.25 -2.85
N ASN A 68 0.22 3.91 -2.75
CA ASN A 68 0.03 5.29 -3.19
C ASN A 68 1.00 6.22 -2.45
N ILE A 69 1.03 6.11 -1.12
CA ILE A 69 1.90 6.92 -0.25
C ILE A 69 3.38 6.66 -0.55
N GLN A 70 3.80 5.40 -0.71
CA GLN A 70 5.18 5.08 -1.08
C GLN A 70 5.57 5.69 -2.44
N ARG A 71 4.69 5.63 -3.45
CA ARG A 71 4.93 6.28 -4.75
C ARG A 71 5.02 7.80 -4.62
N MET A 72 4.20 8.41 -3.77
CA MET A 72 4.26 9.84 -3.50
C MET A 72 5.58 10.23 -2.84
N ARG A 73 6.01 9.49 -1.81
CA ARG A 73 7.31 9.69 -1.15
C ARG A 73 8.46 9.59 -2.14
N GLN A 74 8.47 8.58 -3.00
CA GLN A 74 9.51 8.40 -4.04
C GLN A 74 9.61 9.59 -5.00
N ARG A 75 8.48 10.19 -5.40
CA ARG A 75 8.45 11.37 -6.28
C ARG A 75 8.92 12.66 -5.60
N MET A 76 8.77 12.74 -4.27
CA MET A 76 9.18 13.90 -3.48
C MET A 76 10.64 13.80 -2.98
N ARG A 77 11.34 12.69 -3.23
CA ARG A 77 12.76 12.58 -2.88
C ARG A 77 13.57 13.60 -3.70
N PRO A 78 14.44 14.39 -3.06
CA PRO A 78 15.35 15.29 -3.77
C PRO A 78 16.16 14.52 -4.81
N ALA A 79 16.37 15.12 -5.99
CA ALA A 79 17.06 14.47 -7.12
C ALA A 79 18.47 13.96 -6.76
N ASP A 80 19.09 14.53 -5.72
CA ASP A 80 20.44 14.19 -5.25
C ASP A 80 20.55 12.81 -4.57
N GLU A 81 19.43 12.12 -4.27
CA GLU A 81 19.45 10.77 -3.68
C GLU A 81 19.01 9.65 -4.63
N ILE A 82 19.01 9.88 -5.94
CA ILE A 82 18.91 8.76 -6.90
C ILE A 82 20.28 8.09 -6.91
N ALA A 83 20.50 7.20 -5.94
CA ALA A 83 21.64 6.30 -5.94
C ALA A 83 21.68 5.60 -7.29
N GLU A 84 22.83 5.75 -7.94
CA GLU A 84 23.26 5.10 -9.16
C GLU A 84 23.10 3.58 -9.00
N SER A 85 21.92 3.07 -9.34
CA SER A 85 21.73 1.65 -9.57
C SER A 85 22.56 1.33 -10.79
N ALA A 86 23.82 0.95 -10.55
CA ALA A 86 24.83 0.61 -11.53
C ALA A 86 24.19 -0.09 -12.72
N TYR A 87 24.10 0.65 -13.82
CA TYR A 87 23.95 0.07 -15.14
C TYR A 87 25.19 -0.81 -15.34
N THR A 88 25.04 -2.12 -15.21
CA THR A 88 26.05 -3.05 -15.72
C THR A 88 25.82 -3.12 -17.23
N PRO A 89 26.69 -2.55 -18.08
CA PRO A 89 26.55 -2.75 -19.51
C PRO A 89 26.75 -4.26 -19.78
N HIS A 90 25.69 -4.95 -20.17
CA HIS A 90 25.81 -6.29 -20.73
C HIS A 90 26.44 -6.15 -22.11
N GLY A 91 27.79 -6.12 -22.16
CA GLY A 91 28.50 -5.84 -23.42
C GLY A 91 30.02 -5.99 -23.42
N LEU A 92 30.65 -6.61 -22.42
CA LEU A 92 32.09 -6.92 -22.46
C LEU A 92 32.35 -8.41 -22.19
N LEU A 93 31.93 -9.26 -23.13
CA LEU A 93 32.51 -10.59 -23.35
C LEU A 93 32.94 -10.64 -24.81
N GLY A 94 34.17 -10.24 -25.07
CA GLY A 94 34.62 -10.13 -26.46
C GLY A 94 36.07 -9.78 -26.70
N GLU A 95 37.02 -10.09 -25.82
CA GLU A 95 38.43 -10.07 -26.20
C GLU A 95 39.10 -11.39 -25.83
N ARG A 96 39.01 -12.34 -26.78
CA ARG A 96 39.91 -13.50 -26.83
C ARG A 96 41.28 -12.99 -27.23
N HIS A 97 42.20 -12.94 -26.27
CA HIS A 97 43.62 -12.86 -26.56
C HIS A 97 44.16 -14.28 -26.78
N PHE A 98 44.75 -14.45 -27.96
CA PHE A 98 45.63 -15.51 -28.50
C PHE A 98 45.86 -16.79 -27.71
#